data_AF-A0A846NAP1-F1
#
_entry.id   AF-A0A846NAP1-F1
#
_cell.length_a   1.000
_cell.length_b   1.000
_cell.length_c   1.000
_cell.angle_alpha   90.00
_cell.angle_beta   90.00
_cell.angle_gamma   90.00
#
_symmetry.space_group_name_H-M   'P 1'
#
loop_
_entity.id
_entity.type
_entity.pdbx_description
1 polymer ?
#
loop_
_entity_poly.entity_id
_entity_poly.type
_entity_poly.pdbx_seq_one_letter_code
_entity_poly.pdbx_strand_id
1 'polypeptide(L)'
;AVRSVEGRNSIVLGLREARAEAKKGKLSLTLLEPTNVLRNNCLGVNYCMYAPGTSVEAHVHDMLEQVTYVTSGTVEVRVGEEACTLSKDEAVYIPSHTVHS
;
A
#
# COMPACT_ATOMS: atom_id res chain seq x y z
N ALA A 1 21.44 0.89 -12.00
CA ALA A 1 21.01 -0.42 -12.53
C ALA A 1 20.68 -1.32 -11.35
N VAL A 2 19.45 -1.81 -11.25
CA VAL A 2 19.06 -2.76 -10.21
C VAL A 2 19.81 -4.05 -10.48
N ARG A 3 20.72 -4.45 -9.60
CA ARG A 3 21.40 -5.75 -9.68
C ARG A 3 20.52 -6.78 -8.99
N SER A 4 20.12 -7.82 -9.74
CA SER A 4 19.48 -8.99 -9.16
C SER A 4 20.40 -9.62 -8.11
N VAL A 5 19.91 -9.78 -6.90
CA VAL A 5 20.58 -10.60 -5.89
C VAL A 5 20.34 -12.05 -6.29
N GLU A 6 21.41 -12.82 -6.50
CA GLU A 6 21.30 -14.25 -6.81
C GLU A 6 20.71 -15.01 -5.62
N GLY A 7 19.40 -15.21 -5.67
CA GLY A 7 18.62 -16.11 -4.84
C GLY A 7 17.66 -16.87 -5.75
N ARG A 8 17.57 -18.19 -5.56
CA ARG A 8 16.74 -19.08 -6.39
C ARG A 8 15.30 -18.55 -6.44
N ASN A 9 14.87 -18.10 -7.63
CA ASN A 9 13.51 -17.61 -7.95
C ASN A 9 13.17 -16.17 -7.51
N SER A 10 14.03 -15.20 -7.82
CA SER A 10 13.66 -13.78 -7.74
C SER A 10 12.55 -13.42 -8.74
N ILE A 11 11.53 -12.70 -8.28
CA ILE A 11 10.52 -12.07 -9.14
C ILE A 11 10.85 -10.58 -9.21
N VAL A 12 10.99 -10.04 -10.43
CA VAL A 12 11.13 -8.60 -10.68
C VAL A 12 9.80 -8.11 -11.20
N LEU A 13 9.22 -7.11 -10.53
CA LEU A 13 7.95 -6.49 -10.93
C LEU A 13 8.16 -5.01 -11.19
N GLY A 14 7.96 -4.58 -12.44
CA GLY A 14 7.94 -3.17 -12.78
C GLY A 14 6.60 -2.53 -12.44
N LEU A 15 6.60 -1.27 -12.00
CA LEU A 15 5.36 -0.49 -11.80
C LEU A 15 4.47 -0.44 -13.06
N ARG A 16 5.08 -0.51 -14.25
CA ARG A 16 4.39 -0.49 -15.54
C ARG A 16 3.62 -1.78 -15.84
N GLU A 17 3.99 -2.86 -15.18
CA GLU A 17 3.42 -4.21 -15.37
C GLU A 17 2.39 -4.53 -14.28
N ALA A 18 2.31 -3.68 -13.25
CA ALA A 18 1.41 -3.83 -12.12
C ALA A 18 -0.06 -3.68 -12.55
N ARG A 19 -0.95 -4.45 -11.91
CA ARG A 19 -2.39 -4.27 -12.10
C ARG A 19 -2.81 -2.90 -11.58
N ALA A 20 -3.37 -2.07 -12.45
CA ALA A 20 -3.81 -0.73 -12.11
C ALA A 20 -5.32 -0.64 -11.90
N GLU A 21 -5.75 0.01 -10.83
CA GLU A 21 -7.15 0.36 -10.57
C GLU A 21 -7.25 1.85 -10.25
N ALA A 22 -8.10 2.57 -10.98
CA ALA A 22 -8.36 3.99 -10.76
C ALA A 22 -9.79 4.21 -10.28
N LYS A 23 -9.96 4.91 -9.16
CA LYS A 23 -11.27 5.18 -8.55
C LYS A 23 -11.25 6.48 -7.76
N LYS A 24 -12.20 7.39 -8.03
CA LYS A 24 -12.44 8.64 -7.28
C LYS A 24 -11.15 9.43 -6.92
N GLY A 25 -10.20 9.60 -7.85
CA GLY A 25 -8.96 10.36 -7.59
C GLY A 25 -7.80 9.55 -6.99
N LYS A 26 -8.03 8.26 -6.67
CA LYS A 26 -6.99 7.30 -6.30
C LYS A 26 -6.59 6.46 -7.53
N LEU A 27 -5.29 6.25 -7.72
CA LEU A 27 -4.72 5.22 -8.58
C LEU A 27 -3.95 4.23 -7.70
N SER A 28 -4.33 2.96 -7.73
CA SER A 28 -3.67 1.87 -7.00
C SER A 28 -2.99 0.93 -7.99
N LEU A 29 -1.71 0.66 -7.78
CA LEU A 29 -0.93 -0.33 -8.53
C LEU A 29 -0.63 -1.52 -7.60
N THR A 30 -1.25 -2.68 -7.85
CA THR A 30 -0.98 -3.89 -7.07
C THR A 30 0.30 -4.54 -7.57
N LEU A 31 1.32 -4.56 -6.70
CA LEU A 31 2.64 -5.13 -6.97
C LEU A 31 2.71 -6.56 -6.49
N LEU A 32 2.44 -6.83 -5.22
CA LEU A 32 2.44 -8.19 -4.68
C LEU A 32 1.02 -8.55 -4.20
N GLU A 33 0.54 -9.73 -4.60
CA GLU A 33 -0.68 -10.37 -4.12
C GLU A 33 -0.55 -11.91 -4.28
N PRO A 34 -1.28 -12.74 -3.53
CA PRO A 34 -1.09 -14.19 -3.54
C PRO A 34 -1.08 -14.86 -4.93
N THR A 35 -1.79 -14.27 -5.89
CA THR A 35 -1.84 -14.71 -7.31
C THR A 35 -0.50 -14.51 -8.04
N ASN A 36 0.35 -13.58 -7.63
CA ASN A 36 1.62 -13.26 -8.30
C ASN A 36 2.89 -13.60 -7.48
N VAL A 37 2.76 -13.96 -6.19
CA VAL A 37 3.90 -14.35 -5.33
C VAL A 37 3.88 -15.81 -4.84
N LEU A 38 3.06 -16.69 -5.44
CA LEU A 38 2.86 -18.10 -5.04
C LEU A 38 2.26 -18.25 -3.63
N ARG A 39 1.55 -19.38 -3.42
CA ARG A 39 0.51 -19.58 -2.38
C ARG A 39 0.91 -19.45 -0.89
N ASN A 40 2.17 -19.20 -0.56
CA ASN A 40 2.65 -19.18 0.83
C ASN A 40 2.86 -17.78 1.41
N ASN A 41 2.51 -16.71 0.67
CA ASN A 41 2.76 -15.34 1.12
C ASN A 41 1.49 -14.65 1.59
N CYS A 42 1.51 -14.17 2.83
CA CYS A 42 0.48 -13.35 3.46
C CYS A 42 0.68 -11.84 3.22
N LEU A 43 1.58 -11.47 2.29
CA LEU A 43 1.98 -10.08 2.04
C LEU A 43 1.36 -9.55 0.75
N GLY A 44 0.62 -8.45 0.88
CA GLY A 44 0.20 -7.61 -0.24
C GLY A 44 1.00 -6.31 -0.29
N VAL A 45 1.36 -5.85 -1.48
CA VAL A 45 2.01 -4.54 -1.66
C VAL A 45 1.30 -3.77 -2.76
N ASN A 46 0.84 -2.56 -2.43
CA ASN A 46 0.22 -1.64 -3.37
C ASN A 46 1.00 -0.32 -3.39
N TYR A 47 1.21 0.24 -4.58
CA TYR A 47 1.68 1.62 -4.75
C TYR A 47 0.50 2.51 -5.11
N CYS A 48 0.13 3.40 -4.18
CA CYS A 48 -1.05 4.25 -4.31
C CYS A 48 -0.66 5.71 -4.57
N MET A 49 -1.38 6.35 -5.49
CA MET A 49 -1.30 7.78 -5.75
C MET A 49 -2.68 8.40 -5.56
N TYR A 50 -2.72 9.55 -4.90
CA TYR A 50 -3.95 10.27 -4.59
C TYR A 50 -3.84 11.68 -5.16
N ALA A 51 -4.85 12.11 -5.92
CA ALA A 51 -4.96 13.51 -6.31
C ALA A 51 -5.24 14.39 -5.06
N PRO A 52 -4.80 15.66 -5.03
CA PRO A 52 -5.09 16.56 -3.92
C PRO A 52 -6.58 16.61 -3.58
N GLY A 53 -6.91 16.53 -2.29
CA GLY A 53 -8.30 16.51 -1.80
C GLY A 53 -9.01 15.16 -1.90
N THR A 54 -8.36 14.11 -2.42
CA THR A 54 -8.92 12.75 -2.41
C THR A 54 -8.90 12.18 -1.00
N SER A 55 -10.00 11.54 -0.60
CA SER A 55 -10.09 10.75 0.63
C SER A 55 -10.49 9.31 0.34
N VAL A 56 -10.18 8.42 1.27
CA VAL A 56 -10.69 7.05 1.29
C VAL A 56 -11.82 6.98 2.30
N GLU A 57 -12.88 6.27 1.97
CA GLU A 57 -13.97 6.01 2.92
C GLU A 57 -13.44 5.17 4.09
N ALA A 58 -13.87 5.48 5.30
CA ALA A 58 -13.45 4.75 6.49
C ALA A 58 -13.82 3.25 6.36
N HIS A 59 -12.84 2.39 6.60
CA HIS A 59 -13.00 0.94 6.43
C HIS A 59 -12.09 0.17 7.40
N VAL A 60 -12.21 -1.16 7.36
CA VAL A 60 -11.48 -2.10 8.23
C VAL A 60 -11.01 -3.32 7.45
N HIS A 61 -9.88 -3.89 7.86
CA HIS A 61 -9.37 -5.16 7.36
C HIS A 61 -9.50 -6.23 8.45
N ASP A 62 -10.25 -7.29 8.18
CA ASP A 62 -10.51 -8.34 9.18
C ASP A 62 -9.38 -9.36 9.32
N MET A 63 -8.52 -9.48 8.31
CA MET A 63 -7.56 -10.59 8.21
C MET A 63 -6.12 -10.13 8.06
N LEU A 64 -5.90 -8.81 7.97
CA LEU A 64 -4.64 -8.22 7.55
C LEU A 64 -4.34 -6.97 8.38
N GLU A 65 -3.08 -6.84 8.76
CA GLU A 65 -2.49 -5.58 9.21
C GLU A 65 -2.05 -4.77 7.98
N GLN A 66 -1.91 -3.45 8.12
CA GLN A 66 -1.43 -2.57 7.05
C GLN A 66 -0.33 -1.63 7.56
N VAL A 67 0.67 -1.40 6.72
CA VAL A 67 1.62 -0.30 6.89
C VAL A 67 1.48 0.64 5.69
N THR A 68 1.27 1.93 5.96
CA THR A 68 1.28 2.97 4.92
C THR A 68 2.55 3.78 5.07
N TYR A 69 3.36 3.82 4.02
CA TYR A 69 4.59 4.60 3.92
C TYR A 69 4.43 5.68 2.85
N VAL A 70 4.77 6.92 3.19
CA VAL A 70 4.62 8.05 2.27
C VAL A 70 5.89 8.23 1.45
N THR A 71 5.83 7.91 0.16
CA THR A 71 6.97 8.09 -0.75
C THR A 71 7.13 9.53 -1.26
N SER A 72 6.04 10.31 -1.25
CA SER A 72 6.02 11.72 -1.62
C SER A 72 4.71 12.40 -1.18
N GLY A 73 4.75 13.73 -1.02
CA GLY A 73 3.59 14.52 -0.63
C GLY A 73 3.29 14.46 0.87
N THR A 74 2.04 14.74 1.21
CA THR A 74 1.54 14.78 2.59
C THR A 74 0.14 14.18 2.61
N VAL A 75 -0.17 13.41 3.65
CA VAL A 75 -1.47 12.75 3.83
C VAL A 75 -1.89 12.84 5.30
N GLU A 76 -3.17 13.12 5.54
CA GLU A 76 -3.79 12.92 6.86
C GLU A 76 -4.33 11.50 6.92
N VAL A 77 -3.96 10.75 7.95
CA VAL A 77 -4.44 9.39 8.18
C VAL A 77 -5.14 9.35 9.54
N ARG A 78 -6.31 8.71 9.59
CA ARG A 78 -6.98 8.37 10.85
C ARG A 78 -6.86 6.87 11.10
N VAL A 79 -6.52 6.50 12.34
CA VAL A 79 -6.42 5.11 12.80
C VAL A 79 -7.10 5.02 14.16
N GLY A 80 -8.29 4.40 14.20
CA GLY A 80 -9.15 4.43 15.38
C GLY A 80 -9.56 5.86 15.74
N GLU A 81 -9.22 6.29 16.96
CA GLU A 81 -9.51 7.63 17.46
C GLU A 81 -8.37 8.64 17.21
N GLU A 82 -7.22 8.16 16.73
CA GLU A 82 -6.05 8.99 16.48
C GLU A 82 -6.01 9.50 15.04
N ALA A 83 -5.48 10.71 14.87
CA ALA A 83 -5.23 11.32 13.57
C ALA A 83 -3.79 11.82 13.52
N CYS A 84 -3.09 11.54 12.43
CA CYS A 84 -1.76 12.05 12.19
C CYS A 84 -1.61 12.56 10.75
N THR A 85 -0.75 13.55 10.57
CA THR A 85 -0.30 13.98 9.25
C THR A 85 1.05 13.34 8.99
N LEU A 86 1.14 12.57 7.91
CA LEU A 86 2.38 11.95 7.46
C LEU A 86 2.92 12.69 6.25
N SER A 87 4.22 12.86 6.21
CA SER A 87 5.00 13.43 5.13
C SER A 87 6.00 12.42 4.59
N LYS A 88 6.78 12.81 3.58
CA LYS A 88 7.73 11.93 2.92
C LYS A 88 8.65 11.23 3.94
N ASP A 89 8.81 9.92 3.73
CA ASP A 89 9.66 9.00 4.50
C ASP A 89 9.11 8.67 5.91
N GLU A 90 7.87 9.04 6.19
CA GLU A 90 7.13 8.63 7.39
C GLU A 90 6.15 7.49 7.09
N ALA A 91 5.81 6.74 8.14
CA ALA A 91 4.88 5.62 8.03
C ALA A 91 3.94 5.55 9.24
N VAL A 92 2.80 4.89 9.02
CA VAL A 92 1.86 4.49 10.06
C VAL A 92 1.56 3.01 9.97
N TYR A 93 1.49 2.37 11.13
CA TYR A 93 1.01 1.00 11.28
C TYR A 93 -0.48 1.01 11.63
N ILE A 94 -1.23 0.14 10.98
CA ILE A 94 -2.68 -0.01 11.11
C ILE A 94 -2.94 -1.46 11.52
N PRO A 95 -3.34 -1.73 12.77
CA PRO A 95 -3.66 -3.07 13.21
C PRO A 95 -4.87 -3.63 12.46
N SER A 96 -4.98 -4.97 12.41
CA SER A 96 -6.22 -5.61 11.97
C SER A 96 -7.41 -5.18 12.84
N HIS A 97 -8.61 -5.24 12.27
CA HIS A 97 -9.86 -4.83 12.93
C HIS A 97 -9.93 -3.36 13.38
N THR A 98 -8.97 -2.51 12.97
CA THR A 98 -8.98 -1.08 13.31
C THR A 98 -9.54 -0.26 12.15
N VAL A 99 -10.54 0.57 12.42
CA VAL A 99 -11.11 1.49 11.43
C VAL A 99 -10.07 2.53 11.04
N HIS A 100 -9.91 2.76 9.74
CA HIS A 100 -8.98 3.75 9.23
C HIS A 100 -9.46 4.39 7.92
N SER A 101 -8.94 5.58 7.61
CA SER A 101 -9.23 6.37 6.40
C SER A 101 -8.04 7.19 5.97
#